data_AF-A0A382JEV9-F1
#
_entry.id   AF-A0A382JEV9-F1
#
_cell.length_a   1.000
_cell.length_b   1.000
_cell.length_c   1.000
_cell.angle_alpha   90.00
_cell.angle_beta   90.00
_cell.angle_gamma   90.00
#
_symmetry.space_group_name_H-M   'P 1'
#
loop_
_entity.id
_entity.type
_entity.pdbx_description
1 polymer ?
#
loop_
_entity_poly.entity_id
_entity_poly.type
_entity_poly.pdbx_seq_one_letter_code
_entity_poly.pdbx_strand_id
1 'polypeptide(L)'
;VGGRHGARSYTPREDGLVVVRQRLQQYADRGVFRGFTEESPWRGRHRFKFLWLANTAFRLHYSPESGEFIFRDLLPNVPVHSDVGKDLRGFLKRLTRKDVPEHRRIDLRRIDIRSYVRRGGFSIAVTAKKNQHGYAVQRSVNLIHEVFVRLHTYFPEYMWENFDAPQE
;
A
#
# COMPACT_ATOMS: atom_id res chain seq x y z
N VAL A 1 -32.55 -32.79 -23.32
CA VAL A 1 -32.74 -31.32 -23.19
C VAL A 1 -32.85 -30.99 -21.72
N GLY A 2 -32.01 -30.08 -21.18
CA GLY A 2 -32.14 -29.63 -19.78
C GLY A 2 -30.80 -29.38 -19.07
N GLY A 3 -29.89 -28.62 -19.70
CA GLY A 3 -28.72 -28.10 -19.01
C GLY A 3 -29.15 -27.07 -17.97
N ARG A 4 -29.03 -27.41 -16.68
CA ARG A 4 -29.24 -26.48 -15.58
C ARG A 4 -28.13 -25.43 -15.62
N HIS A 5 -28.49 -24.24 -16.11
CA HIS A 5 -27.71 -23.03 -15.91
C HIS A 5 -27.58 -22.79 -14.41
N GLY A 6 -26.42 -23.15 -13.86
CA GLY A 6 -26.01 -22.70 -12.53
C GLY A 6 -25.97 -21.19 -12.54
N ALA A 7 -26.96 -20.57 -11.91
CA ALA A 7 -26.97 -19.14 -11.62
C ALA A 7 -25.67 -18.80 -10.90
N ARG A 8 -24.77 -18.12 -11.60
CA ARG A 8 -23.56 -17.54 -11.02
C ARG A 8 -24.00 -16.28 -10.28
N SER A 9 -24.62 -16.46 -9.12
CA SER A 9 -24.94 -15.38 -8.20
C SER A 9 -23.62 -14.88 -7.60
N TYR A 10 -22.96 -13.95 -8.28
CA TYR A 10 -21.82 -13.24 -7.74
C TYR A 10 -22.16 -11.76 -7.59
N THR A 11 -22.44 -11.32 -6.37
CA THR A 11 -22.42 -9.89 -6.00
C THR A 11 -22.21 -9.78 -4.49
N PRO A 12 -20.94 -9.55 -4.08
CA PRO A 12 -20.60 -8.28 -3.42
C PRO A 12 -19.20 -7.71 -3.82
N ARG A 13 -18.68 -7.96 -5.05
CA ARG A 13 -17.30 -7.57 -5.47
C ARG A 13 -17.13 -6.10 -5.87
N GLU A 14 -18.20 -5.41 -6.28
CA GLU A 14 -18.11 -4.04 -6.80
C GLU A 14 -17.92 -3.01 -5.68
N ASP A 15 -18.39 -3.28 -4.46
CA ASP A 15 -18.29 -2.36 -3.32
C ASP A 15 -16.84 -2.07 -2.92
N GLY A 16 -15.97 -3.08 -2.88
CA GLY A 16 -14.58 -2.91 -2.47
C GLY A 16 -13.79 -2.00 -3.41
N LEU A 17 -13.93 -2.24 -4.72
CA LEU A 17 -13.23 -1.45 -5.74
C LEU A 17 -13.76 -0.02 -5.80
N VAL A 18 -15.09 0.17 -5.75
CA VAL A 18 -15.70 1.51 -5.74
C VAL A 18 -15.19 2.31 -4.54
N VAL A 19 -15.19 1.71 -3.35
CA VAL A 19 -14.66 2.35 -2.13
C VAL A 19 -13.18 2.69 -2.29
N VAL A 20 -12.36 1.78 -2.81
CA VAL A 20 -10.92 2.03 -3.00
C VAL A 20 -10.68 3.16 -3.99
N ARG A 21 -11.34 3.14 -5.16
CA ARG A 21 -11.25 4.20 -6.17
C ARG A 21 -11.65 5.55 -5.59
N GLN A 22 -12.81 5.62 -4.92
CA GLN A 22 -13.30 6.84 -4.31
C GLN A 22 -12.33 7.40 -3.27
N ARG A 23 -11.75 6.54 -2.42
CA ARG A 23 -10.77 6.97 -1.41
C ARG A 23 -9.47 7.46 -2.03
N LEU A 24 -8.93 6.76 -3.04
CA LEU A 24 -7.73 7.20 -3.74
C LEU A 24 -7.95 8.53 -4.47
N GLN A 25 -9.13 8.69 -5.11
CA GLN A 25 -9.50 9.95 -5.75
C GLN A 25 -9.60 11.08 -4.73
N GLN A 26 -10.21 10.86 -3.56
CA GLN A 26 -10.23 11.86 -2.49
C GLN A 26 -8.84 12.33 -2.04
N TYR A 27 -7.83 11.45 -2.05
CA TYR A 27 -6.45 11.84 -1.78
C TYR A 27 -5.86 12.68 -2.91
N ALA A 28 -6.13 12.31 -4.18
CA ALA A 28 -5.73 13.10 -5.33
C ALA A 28 -6.35 14.50 -5.32
N ASP A 29 -7.66 14.59 -5.09
CA ASP A 29 -8.42 15.85 -5.07
C ASP A 29 -7.94 16.80 -3.96
N ARG A 30 -7.45 16.24 -2.85
CA ARG A 30 -6.85 16.99 -1.73
C ARG A 30 -5.40 17.40 -1.98
N GLY A 31 -4.83 17.08 -3.14
CA GLY A 31 -3.44 17.36 -3.47
C GLY A 31 -2.43 16.49 -2.73
N VAL A 32 -2.86 15.38 -2.09
CA VAL A 32 -1.93 14.44 -1.45
C VAL A 32 -1.08 13.76 -2.52
N PHE A 33 -1.67 13.41 -3.66
CA PHE A 33 -0.93 12.91 -4.82
C PHE A 33 -0.69 14.05 -5.80
N ARG A 34 0.57 14.26 -6.20
CA ARG A 34 0.96 15.18 -7.29
C ARG A 34 0.45 14.73 -8.65
N GLY A 35 0.13 13.44 -8.79
CA GLY A 35 -0.54 12.88 -9.96
C GLY A 35 -1.16 11.54 -9.63
N PHE A 36 -2.30 11.21 -10.25
CA PHE A 36 -3.03 9.97 -10.03
C PHE A 36 -3.60 9.44 -11.34
N THR A 37 -3.43 8.15 -11.60
CA THR A 37 -3.95 7.48 -12.79
C THR A 37 -4.29 6.03 -12.47
N GLU A 38 -5.46 5.57 -12.89
CA GLU A 38 -5.79 4.15 -12.91
C GLU A 38 -5.27 3.52 -14.22
N GLU A 39 -4.46 2.48 -14.10
CA GLU A 39 -3.95 1.72 -15.24
C GLU A 39 -4.87 0.53 -15.55
N SER A 40 -4.80 0.00 -16.78
CA SER A 40 -5.56 -1.19 -17.17
C SER A 40 -5.28 -2.36 -16.20
N PRO A 41 -6.32 -3.06 -15.74
CA PRO A 41 -6.17 -4.21 -14.85
C PRO A 41 -5.25 -5.27 -15.46
N TRP A 42 -4.46 -5.94 -14.62
CA TRP A 42 -3.57 -7.01 -15.05
C TRP A 42 -3.72 -8.24 -14.16
N ARG A 43 -4.03 -9.39 -14.77
CA ARG A 43 -4.25 -10.68 -14.07
C ARG A 43 -5.24 -10.54 -12.89
N GLY A 44 -6.37 -9.88 -13.12
CA GLY A 44 -7.42 -9.68 -12.10
C GLY A 44 -7.07 -8.65 -11.01
N ARG A 45 -5.97 -7.91 -11.15
CA ARG A 45 -5.55 -6.87 -10.22
C ARG A 45 -5.75 -5.49 -10.84
N HIS A 46 -6.37 -4.60 -10.11
CA HIS A 46 -6.44 -3.18 -10.43
C HIS A 46 -5.10 -2.53 -10.12
N ARG A 47 -4.67 -1.61 -10.96
CA ARG A 47 -3.38 -0.95 -10.83
C ARG A 47 -3.60 0.55 -10.77
N PHE A 48 -3.06 1.17 -9.75
CA PHE A 48 -3.09 2.60 -9.56
C PHE A 48 -1.66 3.11 -9.56
N LYS A 49 -1.41 4.14 -10.35
CA LYS A 49 -0.13 4.83 -10.43
C LYS A 49 -0.31 6.22 -9.84
N PHE A 50 0.58 6.63 -8.94
CA PHE A 50 0.55 7.99 -8.39
C PHE A 50 1.94 8.56 -8.20
N LEU A 51 2.08 9.85 -8.52
CA LEU A 51 3.24 10.66 -8.18
C LEU A 51 2.95 11.28 -6.81
N TRP A 52 3.84 11.10 -5.84
CA TRP A 52 3.51 11.41 -4.45
C TRP A 52 4.73 11.87 -3.66
N LEU A 53 5.39 10.96 -2.93
CA LEU A 53 6.44 11.25 -1.94
C LEU A 53 7.85 11.36 -2.52
N ALA A 54 8.01 11.01 -3.80
CA ALA A 54 9.26 11.09 -4.54
C ALA A 54 8.97 11.46 -5.99
N ASN A 55 10.01 11.80 -6.75
CA ASN A 55 9.90 12.12 -8.18
C ASN A 55 9.61 10.89 -9.05
N THR A 56 9.77 9.69 -8.48
CA THR A 56 9.36 8.43 -9.09
C THR A 56 7.90 8.10 -8.75
N ALA A 57 7.17 7.58 -9.72
CA ALA A 57 5.79 7.17 -9.53
C ALA A 57 5.68 5.84 -8.75
N PHE A 58 4.77 5.81 -7.78
CA PHE A 58 4.42 4.63 -7.02
C PHE A 58 3.35 3.81 -7.73
N ARG A 59 3.38 2.49 -7.54
CA ARG A 59 2.36 1.57 -8.06
C ARG A 59 1.71 0.80 -6.93
N LEU A 60 0.39 0.94 -6.83
CA LEU A 60 -0.47 0.14 -5.99
C LEU A 60 -1.19 -0.91 -6.84
N HIS A 61 -1.01 -2.18 -6.49
CA HIS A 61 -1.81 -3.26 -7.04
C HIS A 61 -2.89 -3.65 -6.03
N TYR A 62 -4.15 -3.56 -6.43
CA TYR A 62 -5.29 -3.95 -5.61
C TYR A 62 -6.00 -5.17 -6.20
N SER A 63 -6.25 -6.16 -5.36
CA SER A 63 -7.04 -7.35 -5.69
C SER A 63 -8.35 -7.30 -4.90
N PRO A 64 -9.49 -7.01 -5.56
CA PRO A 64 -10.80 -7.02 -4.88
C PRO A 64 -11.15 -8.40 -4.30
N GLU A 65 -10.70 -9.48 -4.96
CA GLU A 65 -10.99 -10.86 -4.55
C GLU A 65 -10.31 -11.24 -3.22
N SER A 66 -9.05 -10.84 -3.03
CA SER A 66 -8.29 -11.14 -1.82
C SER A 66 -8.25 -9.99 -0.82
N GLY A 67 -8.76 -8.81 -1.19
CA GLY A 67 -8.61 -7.58 -0.39
C GLY A 67 -7.17 -7.10 -0.27
N GLU A 68 -6.26 -7.57 -1.14
CA GLU A 68 -4.83 -7.32 -1.06
C GLU A 68 -4.42 -6.02 -1.78
N PHE A 69 -3.68 -5.17 -1.08
CA PHE A 69 -3.07 -3.94 -1.54
C PHE A 69 -1.56 -4.12 -1.52
N ILE A 70 -0.89 -4.05 -2.67
CA ILE A 70 0.57 -4.20 -2.74
C ILE A 70 1.18 -2.94 -3.34
N PHE A 71 2.01 -2.27 -2.54
CA PHE A 71 2.95 -1.27 -3.01
C PHE A 71 4.22 -2.01 -3.41
N ARG A 72 4.33 -2.27 -4.72
CA ARG A 72 5.49 -2.99 -5.25
C ARG A 72 6.66 -2.05 -5.42
N ASP A 73 7.84 -2.57 -5.14
CA ASP A 73 9.12 -1.89 -5.33
C ASP A 73 9.07 -0.48 -4.73
N LEU A 74 8.45 -0.39 -3.54
CA LEU A 74 8.22 0.86 -2.82
C LEU A 74 9.54 1.56 -2.54
N LEU A 75 10.55 0.79 -2.13
CA LEU A 75 11.89 1.27 -1.84
C LEU A 75 12.90 0.46 -2.69
N PRO A 76 13.61 1.10 -3.62
CA PRO A 76 14.59 0.43 -4.47
C PRO A 76 15.88 0.15 -3.70
N ASN A 77 16.71 -0.77 -4.18
CA ASN A 77 18.06 -1.03 -3.66
C ASN A 77 18.12 -1.23 -2.13
N VAL A 78 17.15 -1.97 -1.57
CA VAL A 78 17.16 -2.37 -0.15
C VAL A 78 17.65 -3.83 -0.07
N PRO A 79 18.93 -4.08 0.24
CA PRO A 79 19.41 -5.42 0.52
C PRO A 79 18.59 -6.08 1.64
N VAL A 80 18.41 -7.41 1.56
CA VAL A 80 17.62 -8.18 2.53
C VAL A 80 18.08 -7.93 3.98
N HIS A 81 19.39 -7.79 4.18
CA HIS A 81 20.04 -7.60 5.48
C HIS A 81 20.46 -6.15 5.78
N SER A 82 20.01 -5.18 4.98
CA SER A 82 20.27 -3.75 5.23
C SER A 82 19.63 -3.25 6.52
N ASP A 83 20.24 -2.24 7.13
CA ASP A 83 19.71 -1.63 8.35
C ASP A 83 18.40 -0.87 8.09
N VAL A 84 18.24 -0.26 6.90
CA VAL A 84 16.96 0.28 6.41
C VAL A 84 15.87 -0.80 6.45
N GLY A 85 16.14 -1.97 5.85
CA GLY A 85 15.18 -3.06 5.82
C GLY A 85 14.86 -3.62 7.21
N LYS A 86 15.84 -3.74 8.11
CA LYS A 86 15.63 -4.17 9.50
C LYS A 86 14.80 -3.16 10.28
N ASP A 87 15.13 -1.87 10.19
CA ASP A 87 14.42 -0.80 10.88
C ASP A 87 12.96 -0.71 10.42
N LEU A 88 12.71 -0.77 9.12
CA LEU A 88 11.35 -0.75 8.56
C LEU A 88 10.53 -1.94 9.02
N ARG A 89 11.08 -3.16 9.00
CA ARG A 89 10.38 -4.34 9.55
C ARG A 89 10.07 -4.17 11.03
N GLY A 90 11.01 -3.61 11.81
CA GLY A 90 10.80 -3.27 13.21
C GLY A 90 9.71 -2.21 13.41
N PHE A 91 9.70 -1.18 12.58
CA PHE A 91 8.68 -0.13 12.54
C PHE A 91 7.29 -0.71 12.26
N LEU A 92 7.13 -1.49 11.18
CA LEU A 92 5.86 -2.14 10.85
C LEU A 92 5.36 -3.03 11.99
N LYS A 93 6.26 -3.79 12.64
CA LYS A 93 5.91 -4.62 13.79
C LYS A 93 5.42 -3.77 14.98
N ARG A 94 6.06 -2.63 15.25
CA ARG A 94 5.67 -1.71 16.34
C ARG A 94 4.26 -1.15 16.15
N LEU A 95 3.85 -0.84 14.92
CA LEU A 95 2.52 -0.27 14.66
C LEU A 95 1.35 -1.19 15.04
N THR A 96 1.60 -2.48 15.30
CA THR A 96 0.58 -3.44 15.75
C THR A 96 0.51 -3.58 17.27
N ARG A 97 1.45 -2.97 18.00
CA ARG A 97 1.55 -3.08 19.46
C ARG A 97 0.55 -2.12 20.14
N LYS A 98 0.18 -2.46 21.37
CA LYS A 98 -0.81 -1.70 22.16
C LYS A 98 -0.28 -0.39 22.72
N ASP A 99 1.04 -0.20 22.75
CA ASP A 99 1.75 1.01 23.18
C ASP A 99 1.72 2.14 22.14
N VAL A 100 1.32 1.84 20.90
CA VAL A 100 1.07 2.84 19.86
C VAL A 100 -0.32 3.47 20.06
N PRO A 101 -0.46 4.80 19.98
CA PRO A 101 -1.75 5.48 20.06
C PRO A 101 -2.77 4.90 19.09
N GLU A 102 -4.04 4.79 19.51
CA GLU A 102 -5.07 4.09 18.74
C GLU A 102 -5.21 4.58 17.30
N HIS A 103 -5.09 5.89 17.07
CA HIS A 103 -5.20 6.51 15.75
C HIS A 103 -4.01 6.18 14.81
N ARG A 104 -2.85 5.76 15.36
CA ARG A 104 -1.69 5.25 14.61
C ARG A 104 -1.59 3.73 14.63
N ARG A 105 -2.26 3.07 15.56
CA ARG A 105 -2.20 1.63 15.73
C ARG A 105 -2.93 0.91 14.59
N ILE A 106 -2.32 -0.15 14.12
CA ILE A 106 -2.89 -1.04 13.11
C ILE A 106 -3.75 -2.09 13.82
N ASP A 107 -5.04 -2.09 13.49
CA ASP A 107 -5.97 -3.10 13.98
C ASP A 107 -5.82 -4.39 13.16
N LEU A 108 -5.11 -5.37 13.74
CA LEU A 108 -4.91 -6.69 13.14
C LEU A 108 -6.21 -7.48 12.92
N ARG A 109 -7.34 -7.05 13.49
CA ARG A 109 -8.66 -7.64 13.21
C ARG A 109 -9.24 -7.14 11.88
N ARG A 110 -8.79 -5.97 11.42
CA ARG A 110 -9.27 -5.32 10.18
C ARG A 110 -8.32 -5.51 9.02
N ILE A 111 -7.00 -5.52 9.27
CA ILE A 111 -5.98 -5.70 8.22
C ILE A 111 -4.86 -6.62 8.67
N ASP A 112 -4.17 -7.23 7.70
CA ASP A 112 -2.86 -7.85 7.88
C ASP A 112 -1.81 -7.03 7.14
N ILE A 113 -0.58 -6.98 7.63
CA ILE A 113 0.51 -6.25 6.99
C ILE A 113 1.73 -7.14 6.86
N ARG A 114 2.27 -7.17 5.66
CA ARG A 114 3.49 -7.92 5.33
C ARG A 114 4.44 -7.02 4.57
N SER A 115 5.71 -7.25 4.77
CA SER A 115 6.77 -6.65 3.97
C SER A 115 7.68 -7.74 3.46
N TYR A 116 8.19 -7.58 2.25
CA TYR A 116 9.16 -8.50 1.68
C TYR A 116 10.10 -7.75 0.76
N VAL A 117 11.30 -8.30 0.58
CA VAL A 117 12.27 -7.82 -0.40
C VAL A 117 12.29 -8.81 -1.55
N ARG A 118 12.16 -8.32 -2.78
CA ARG A 118 12.27 -9.13 -3.99
C ARG A 118 13.13 -8.39 -5.01
N ARG A 119 14.20 -9.04 -5.48
CA ARG A 119 15.16 -8.45 -6.45
C ARG A 119 15.68 -7.06 -6.02
N GLY A 120 15.92 -6.89 -4.72
CA GLY A 120 16.39 -5.61 -4.15
C GLY A 120 15.30 -4.56 -3.93
N GLY A 121 14.06 -4.78 -4.35
CA GLY A 121 12.93 -3.89 -4.05
C GLY A 121 12.23 -4.29 -2.76
N PHE A 122 12.11 -3.38 -1.80
CA PHE A 122 11.25 -3.55 -0.62
C PHE A 122 9.81 -3.24 -1.00
N SER A 123 8.90 -4.17 -0.74
CA SER A 123 7.47 -4.04 -1.01
C SER A 123 6.68 -4.19 0.28
N ILE A 124 5.56 -3.48 0.36
CA ILE A 124 4.59 -3.57 1.46
C ILE A 124 3.27 -4.09 0.90
N ALA A 125 2.74 -5.13 1.54
CA ALA A 125 1.43 -5.68 1.28
C ALA A 125 0.52 -5.46 2.49
N VAL A 126 -0.67 -4.93 2.25
CA VAL A 126 -1.73 -4.77 3.23
C VAL A 126 -2.93 -5.58 2.76
N THR A 127 -3.43 -6.48 3.58
CA THR A 127 -4.59 -7.32 3.24
C THR A 127 -5.77 -6.92 4.09
N ALA A 128 -6.84 -6.43 3.45
CA ALA A 128 -8.11 -6.17 4.12
C ALA A 128 -8.76 -7.49 4.57
N LYS A 129 -9.19 -7.55 5.82
CA LYS A 129 -9.98 -8.66 6.34
C LYS A 129 -11.46 -8.32 6.22
N LYS A 130 -12.25 -9.27 5.69
CA LYS A 130 -13.68 -9.05 5.39
C LYS A 130 -13.83 -7.81 4.47
N ASN A 131 -14.93 -7.07 4.56
CA ASN A 131 -15.19 -5.89 3.72
C ASN A 131 -14.50 -4.59 4.22
N GLN A 132 -13.37 -4.68 4.92
CA GLN A 132 -12.66 -3.51 5.49
C GLN A 132 -11.77 -2.79 4.47
N HIS A 133 -12.17 -2.74 3.19
CA HIS A 133 -11.38 -2.14 2.10
C HIS A 133 -11.13 -0.64 2.31
N GLY A 134 -12.12 0.10 2.80
CA GLY A 134 -12.00 1.53 3.09
C GLY A 134 -10.96 1.84 4.18
N TYR A 135 -10.96 1.03 5.25
CA TYR A 135 -9.94 1.15 6.30
C TYR A 135 -8.55 0.74 5.76
N ALA A 136 -8.48 -0.32 4.95
CA ALA A 136 -7.22 -0.79 4.38
C ALA A 136 -6.56 0.21 3.44
N VAL A 137 -7.31 0.87 2.55
CA VAL A 137 -6.73 1.89 1.66
C VAL A 137 -6.26 3.13 2.44
N GLN A 138 -7.07 3.62 3.39
CA GLN A 138 -6.68 4.74 4.25
C GLN A 138 -5.42 4.43 5.06
N ARG A 139 -5.37 3.25 5.69
CA ARG A 139 -4.20 2.85 6.49
C ARG A 139 -2.99 2.59 5.61
N SER A 140 -3.18 2.06 4.41
CA SER A 140 -2.10 1.87 3.43
C SER A 140 -1.43 3.20 3.06
N VAL A 141 -2.22 4.21 2.67
CA VAL A 141 -1.70 5.55 2.35
C VAL A 141 -1.00 6.13 3.58
N ASN A 142 -1.64 6.16 4.75
CA ASN A 142 -1.00 6.70 5.94
C ASN A 142 0.31 5.97 6.29
N LEU A 143 0.34 4.64 6.15
CA LEU A 143 1.52 3.83 6.41
C LEU A 143 2.69 4.19 5.49
N ILE A 144 2.43 4.32 4.18
CA ILE A 144 3.48 4.70 3.23
C ILE A 144 4.00 6.10 3.55
N HIS A 145 3.13 7.04 3.90
CA HIS A 145 3.55 8.37 4.33
C HIS A 145 4.45 8.31 5.59
N GLU A 146 4.04 7.56 6.61
CA GLU A 146 4.82 7.37 7.84
C GLU A 146 6.19 6.71 7.55
N VAL A 147 6.26 5.78 6.59
CA VAL A 147 7.52 5.16 6.14
C VAL A 147 8.46 6.20 5.53
N PHE A 148 7.98 7.07 4.63
CA PHE A 148 8.83 8.09 4.00
C PHE A 148 9.29 9.15 4.98
N VAL A 149 8.43 9.62 5.88
CA VAL A 149 8.84 10.55 6.96
C VAL A 149 9.97 9.93 7.80
N ARG A 150 9.85 8.64 8.13
CA ARG A 150 10.87 7.91 8.88
C ARG A 150 12.19 7.81 8.10
N LEU A 151 12.14 7.52 6.80
CA LEU A 151 13.34 7.45 5.96
C LEU A 151 14.05 8.79 5.86
N HIS A 152 13.33 9.90 5.64
CA HIS A 152 13.92 11.24 5.67
C HIS A 152 14.59 11.58 7.01
N THR A 153 14.04 11.08 8.12
CA THR A 153 14.55 11.39 9.47
C THR A 153 15.78 10.56 9.85
N TYR A 154 15.78 9.25 9.54
CA TYR A 154 16.77 8.31 10.07
C TYR A 154 17.71 7.73 9.01
N PHE A 155 17.37 7.87 7.73
CA PHE A 155 18.17 7.38 6.60
C PHE A 155 18.19 8.41 5.45
N PRO A 156 18.60 9.66 5.70
CA PRO A 156 18.61 10.72 4.68
C PRO A 156 19.52 10.36 3.50
N GLU A 157 20.66 9.70 3.73
CA GLU A 157 21.59 9.28 2.68
C GLU A 157 20.93 8.31 1.71
N TYR A 158 20.17 7.35 2.26
CA TYR A 158 19.40 6.43 1.44
C TYR A 158 18.35 7.17 0.58
N MET A 159 17.70 8.19 1.14
CA MET A 159 16.73 9.01 0.40
C MET A 159 17.38 9.82 -0.73
N TRP A 160 18.58 10.34 -0.51
CA TRP A 160 19.35 11.04 -1.54
C TRP A 160 19.75 10.11 -2.68
N GLU A 161 20.33 8.96 -2.36
CA GLU A 161 20.84 8.00 -3.35
C GLU A 161 19.73 7.38 -4.22
N ASN A 162 18.52 7.23 -3.70
CA ASN A 162 17.48 6.40 -4.33
C ASN A 162 16.25 7.17 -4.80
N PHE A 163 16.04 8.39 -4.31
CA PHE A 163 14.84 9.17 -4.60
C PHE A 163 15.13 10.61 -5.02
N ASP A 164 16.40 10.96 -5.25
CA ASP A 164 16.85 12.33 -5.57
C ASP A 164 16.30 13.35 -4.55
N ALA A 165 16.21 12.96 -3.28
CA ALA A 165 15.76 13.87 -2.24
C ALA A 165 16.77 15.03 -2.10
N PRO A 166 16.30 16.29 -1.97
CA PRO A 166 17.21 17.42 -1.77
C PRO A 166 18.02 17.24 -0.49
N GLN A 167 19.29 17.65 -0.53
CA GLN A 167 20.10 17.84 0.67
C GLN A 167 19.53 19.08 1.38
N GLU A 168 18.85 18.88 2.51
CA GLU A 168 18.51 19.97 3.44
C GLU A 168 19.60 20.08 4.53
#